data_AF-A0A0H5Q1E0-F1
#
_entry.id   AF-A0A0H5Q1E0-F1
#
_cell.length_a   1.000
_cell.length_b   1.000
_cell.length_c   1.000
_cell.angle_alpha   90.00
_cell.angle_beta   90.00
_cell.angle_gamma   90.00
#
_symmetry.space_group_name_H-M   'P 1'
#
loop_
_entity.id
_entity.type
_entity.pdbx_description
1 polymer ?
#
loop_
_entity_poly.entity_id
_entity_poly.type
_entity_poly.pdbx_seq_one_letter_code
_entity_poly.pdbx_strand_id
1 'polypeptide(L)'
;MPHPVYGKPKHELKTLEVNLELPGRSNGYQTSMVIRGRASTQRADLWVIREQWRPEDNERGLAASDALAHVILTALQDRPDSQSGVERSLIGEGWEDVPLPF
;
A
#
# COMPACT_ATOMS: atom_id res chain seq x y z
N MET A 1 28.45 -18.67 25.32
CA MET A 1 27.49 -18.84 24.22
C MET A 1 26.90 -17.48 23.92
N PRO A 2 26.95 -16.95 22.69
CA PRO A 2 26.34 -15.65 22.41
C PRO A 2 24.82 -15.81 22.49
N HIS A 3 24.17 -14.88 23.19
CA HIS A 3 22.72 -14.82 23.30
C HIS A 3 22.08 -14.65 21.93
N PRO A 4 20.95 -15.32 21.62
CA PRO A 4 20.19 -15.01 20.43
C PRO A 4 19.70 -13.57 20.54
N VAL A 5 20.12 -12.72 19.60
CA VAL A 5 19.61 -11.36 19.43
C VAL A 5 18.17 -11.48 18.94
N TYR A 6 17.23 -11.66 19.87
CA TYR A 6 15.81 -11.47 19.61
C TYR A 6 15.52 -9.96 19.59
N GLY A 7 16.05 -9.27 18.57
CA GLY A 7 15.57 -7.94 18.22
C GLY A 7 14.11 -8.04 17.77
N LYS A 8 13.31 -6.99 18.00
CA LYS A 8 11.95 -6.92 17.41
C LYS A 8 12.05 -7.21 15.91
N PRO A 9 11.14 -8.01 15.34
CA PRO A 9 11.19 -8.28 13.91
C PRO A 9 11.13 -6.96 13.15
N LYS A 10 12.09 -6.73 12.26
CA LYS A 10 12.09 -5.54 11.39
C LYS A 10 11.01 -5.73 10.33
N HIS A 11 9.81 -5.22 10.61
CA HIS A 11 8.66 -5.23 9.71
C HIS A 11 8.78 -4.10 8.66
N GLU A 12 9.96 -3.92 8.09
CA GLU A 12 10.21 -2.86 7.12
C GLU A 12 9.67 -3.27 5.74
N LEU A 13 8.95 -2.36 5.08
CA LEU A 13 8.49 -2.52 3.71
C LEU A 13 9.70 -2.74 2.78
N LYS A 14 9.71 -3.86 2.07
CA LYS A 14 10.81 -4.26 1.16
C LYS A 14 10.37 -4.37 -0.28
N THR A 15 9.20 -4.93 -0.53
CA THR A 15 8.69 -5.17 -1.89
C THR A 15 7.23 -4.79 -1.98
N LEU A 16 6.85 -4.26 -3.15
CA LEU A 16 5.47 -4.08 -3.56
C LEU A 16 5.13 -5.12 -4.62
N GLU A 17 3.97 -5.74 -4.46
CA GLU A 17 3.39 -6.59 -5.49
C GLU A 17 2.08 -5.95 -5.97
N VAL A 18 2.00 -5.67 -7.26
CA VAL A 18 0.82 -5.09 -7.90
C VAL A 18 0.24 -6.13 -8.83
N ASN A 19 -1.02 -6.50 -8.62
CA ASN A 19 -1.80 -7.29 -9.54
C ASN A 19 -2.89 -6.39 -10.12
N LEU A 20 -2.80 -6.11 -11.42
CA LEU A 20 -3.78 -5.32 -12.16
C LEU A 20 -4.49 -6.23 -13.16
N GLU A 21 -5.79 -6.37 -13.00
CA GLU A 21 -6.66 -7.06 -13.94
C GLU A 21 -7.26 -6.03 -14.90
N LEU A 22 -6.94 -6.18 -16.18
CA LEU A 22 -7.37 -5.27 -17.25
C LEU A 22 -8.84 -5.52 -17.62
N PRO A 23 -9.53 -4.48 -18.14
CA PRO A 23 -10.93 -4.62 -18.55
C PRO A 23 -11.05 -5.56 -19.75
N GLY A 24 -11.99 -6.50 -19.66
CA GLY A 24 -12.28 -7.47 -20.71
C GLY A 24 -13.75 -7.88 -20.72
N ARG A 25 -14.20 -8.52 -21.80
CA ARG A 25 -15.60 -8.98 -21.90
C ARG A 25 -15.98 -9.96 -20.79
N SER A 26 -15.04 -10.79 -20.35
CA SER A 26 -15.27 -11.81 -19.31
C SER A 26 -15.47 -11.24 -17.91
N ASN A 27 -14.98 -10.03 -17.63
CA ASN A 27 -15.11 -9.36 -16.33
C ASN A 27 -15.98 -8.10 -16.40
N GLY A 28 -16.85 -8.00 -17.42
CA GLY A 28 -17.77 -6.88 -17.57
C GLY A 28 -17.08 -5.54 -17.82
N TYR A 29 -15.89 -5.55 -18.44
CA TYR A 29 -15.04 -4.37 -18.65
C TYR A 29 -14.60 -3.68 -17.35
N GLN A 30 -14.56 -4.41 -16.24
CA GLN A 30 -14.12 -3.90 -14.96
C GLN A 30 -12.59 -3.95 -14.86
N THR A 31 -11.99 -2.89 -14.31
CA THR A 31 -10.58 -2.90 -13.91
C THR A 31 -10.50 -3.21 -12.42
N SER A 32 -9.67 -4.17 -12.04
CA SER A 32 -9.45 -4.51 -10.62
C SER A 32 -7.97 -4.42 -10.27
N MET A 33 -7.63 -3.88 -9.12
CA MET A 33 -6.25 -3.78 -8.65
C MET A 33 -6.11 -4.29 -7.23
N VAL A 34 -5.06 -5.06 -6.99
CA VAL A 34 -4.62 -5.46 -5.65
C VAL A 34 -3.14 -5.12 -5.49
N ILE A 35 -2.83 -4.28 -4.50
CA ILE A 35 -1.46 -3.91 -4.14
C ILE A 35 -1.13 -4.47 -2.76
N ARG A 36 0.01 -5.13 -2.63
CA ARG A 36 0.49 -5.72 -1.37
C ARG A 36 1.86 -5.15 -1.01
N GLY A 37 1.98 -4.63 0.21
CA GLY A 37 3.27 -4.30 0.81
C GLY A 37 3.82 -5.48 1.60
N ARG A 38 5.06 -5.90 1.33
CA ARG A 38 5.67 -7.06 2.01
C ARG A 38 6.96 -6.71 2.74
N ALA A 39 7.11 -7.30 3.92
CA ALA A 39 8.35 -7.23 4.69
C ALA A 39 9.40 -8.24 4.21
N SER A 40 10.65 -7.98 4.60
CA SER A 40 11.79 -8.88 4.39
C SER A 40 11.58 -10.30 4.95
N THR A 41 10.75 -10.44 5.98
CA THR A 41 10.47 -11.73 6.63
C THR A 41 9.46 -12.60 5.87
N GLN A 42 8.79 -12.06 4.83
CA GLN A 42 7.90 -12.74 3.86
C GLN A 42 6.78 -13.62 4.44
N ARG A 43 6.52 -13.59 5.76
CA ARG A 43 5.49 -14.46 6.39
C ARG A 43 4.06 -13.96 6.18
N ALA A 44 3.87 -12.65 6.01
CA ALA A 44 2.58 -12.01 5.79
C ALA A 44 2.75 -10.65 5.07
N ASP A 45 1.70 -10.20 4.40
CA ASP A 45 1.61 -8.84 3.87
C ASP A 45 1.49 -7.85 5.05
N LEU A 46 2.19 -6.72 4.97
CA LEU A 46 2.11 -5.62 5.95
C LEU A 46 0.79 -4.84 5.81
N TRP A 47 0.34 -4.72 4.57
CA TRP A 47 -0.89 -4.05 4.18
C TRP A 47 -1.32 -4.50 2.79
N VAL A 48 -2.61 -4.37 2.50
CA VAL A 48 -3.21 -4.74 1.22
C VAL A 48 -4.24 -3.69 0.82
N ILE A 49 -4.11 -3.15 -0.38
CA ILE A 49 -5.09 -2.25 -0.99
C ILE A 49 -5.81 -3.01 -2.10
N ARG A 50 -7.14 -2.90 -2.13
CA ARG A 50 -7.99 -3.52 -3.16
C ARG A 50 -8.94 -2.46 -3.69
N GLU A 51 -8.88 -2.24 -4.99
CA GLU A 51 -9.68 -1.22 -5.65
C GLU A 51 -10.26 -1.77 -6.95
N GLN A 52 -11.40 -1.21 -7.34
CA GLN A 52 -12.14 -1.62 -8.51
C GLN A 52 -12.75 -0.41 -9.20
N TRP A 53 -12.63 -0.37 -10.53
CA TRP A 53 -13.19 0.69 -11.36
C TRP A 53 -14.06 0.10 -12.43
N ARG A 54 -15.24 0.67 -12.58
CA ARG A 54 -16.08 0.45 -13.75
C ARG A 54 -15.71 1.44 -14.85
N PRO A 55 -16.12 1.20 -16.10
CA PRO A 55 -15.87 2.13 -17.19
C PRO A 55 -16.34 3.55 -16.89
N GLU A 56 -17.47 3.70 -16.19
CA GLU A 56 -18.07 5.00 -15.86
C GLU A 56 -17.24 5.80 -14.83
N ASP A 57 -16.44 5.12 -14.00
CA ASP A 57 -15.58 5.80 -13.02
C ASP A 57 -14.45 6.56 -13.72
N ASN A 58 -13.93 6.00 -14.82
CA ASN A 58 -12.91 6.66 -15.64
C ASN A 58 -13.46 7.92 -16.33
N GLU A 59 -14.72 7.91 -16.75
CA GLU A 59 -15.40 9.10 -17.30
C GLU A 59 -15.53 10.23 -16.26
N ARG A 60 -15.56 9.87 -14.97
CA ARG A 60 -15.58 10.81 -13.84
C ARG A 60 -14.18 11.24 -13.40
N GLY A 61 -13.13 10.82 -14.12
CA GLY A 61 -11.74 11.13 -13.82
C GLY A 61 -11.12 10.26 -12.72
N LEU A 62 -11.76 9.15 -12.33
CA LEU A 62 -11.20 8.20 -11.37
C LEU A 62 -10.47 7.09 -12.13
N ALA A 63 -9.17 7.30 -12.36
CA ALA A 63 -8.33 6.36 -13.09
C ALA A 63 -7.53 5.44 -12.16
N ALA A 64 -7.49 4.15 -12.48
CA ALA A 64 -6.67 3.16 -11.76
C ALA A 64 -5.16 3.51 -11.77
N SER A 65 -4.69 4.19 -12.83
CA SER A 65 -3.31 4.67 -12.94
C SER A 65 -2.96 5.68 -11.85
N ASP A 66 -3.89 6.56 -11.50
CA ASP A 66 -3.66 7.62 -10.52
C ASP A 66 -3.59 7.02 -9.11
N ALA A 67 -4.51 6.10 -8.81
CA ALA A 67 -4.47 5.31 -7.57
C ALA A 67 -3.15 4.52 -7.45
N LEU A 68 -2.72 3.86 -8.52
CA LEU A 68 -1.45 3.13 -8.54
C LEU A 68 -0.26 4.06 -8.29
N ALA A 69 -0.22 5.21 -8.98
CA ALA A 69 0.85 6.19 -8.82
C ALA A 69 0.92 6.72 -7.38
N HIS A 70 -0.21 7.06 -6.77
CA HIS A 70 -0.28 7.51 -5.39
C HIS A 70 0.25 6.46 -4.42
N VAL A 71 -0.19 5.20 -4.55
CA VAL A 71 0.27 4.12 -3.66
C VAL A 71 1.77 3.86 -3.83
N ILE A 72 2.30 3.91 -5.07
CA ILE A 72 3.74 3.78 -5.31
C ILE A 72 4.51 4.92 -4.64
N LEU A 73 4.04 6.16 -4.74
CA LEU A 73 4.67 7.32 -4.09
C LEU A 73 4.69 7.16 -2.57
N THR A 74 3.54 6.86 -1.96
CA THR A 74 3.43 6.57 -0.53
C THR A 74 4.39 5.46 -0.10
N ALA A 75 4.47 4.38 -0.86
CA ALA A 75 5.35 3.27 -0.52
C ALA A 75 6.84 3.62 -0.63
N LEU A 76 7.24 4.50 -1.56
CA LEU A 76 8.62 4.92 -1.72
C LEU A 76 9.05 5.98 -0.69
N GLN A 77 8.15 6.93 -0.39
CA GLN A 77 8.41 8.07 0.48
C GLN A 77 8.21 7.72 1.96
N ASP A 78 7.02 7.24 2.32
CA ASP A 78 6.63 7.04 3.72
C ASP A 78 6.94 5.62 4.22
N ARG A 79 7.03 4.66 3.29
CA ARG A 79 7.35 3.25 3.57
C ARG A 79 6.51 2.65 4.72
N PRO A 80 5.17 2.71 4.63
CA PRO A 80 4.30 2.23 5.70
C PRO A 80 4.54 0.76 5.99
N ASP A 81 4.66 0.44 7.27
CA ASP A 81 4.93 -0.90 7.80
C ASP A 81 3.65 -1.63 8.25
N SER A 82 2.49 -1.01 8.04
CA SER A 82 1.20 -1.47 8.57
C SER A 82 0.04 -0.91 7.76
N GLN A 83 -1.13 -1.56 7.87
CA GLN A 83 -2.37 -1.14 7.22
C GLN A 83 -2.79 0.27 7.65
N SER A 84 -2.75 0.58 8.94
CA SER A 84 -3.07 1.92 9.45
C SER A 84 -2.02 2.97 9.06
N GLY A 85 -0.78 2.56 8.81
CA GLY A 85 0.26 3.42 8.25
C GLY A 85 -0.07 3.86 6.83
N VAL A 86 -0.40 2.92 5.94
CA VAL A 86 -0.70 3.24 4.54
C VAL A 86 -1.99 4.07 4.40
N GLU A 87 -3.01 3.78 5.21
CA GLU A 87 -4.26 4.56 5.21
C GLU A 87 -4.02 6.02 5.58
N ARG A 88 -3.23 6.29 6.63
CA ARG A 88 -2.89 7.67 7.04
C ARG A 88 -2.09 8.40 5.97
N SER A 89 -1.09 7.73 5.38
CA SER A 89 -0.30 8.30 4.29
C SER A 89 -1.14 8.66 3.06
N LEU A 90 -2.19 7.90 2.75
CA LEU A 90 -3.05 8.15 1.59
C LEU A 90 -4.09 9.26 1.83
N ILE A 91 -4.51 9.48 3.07
CA ILE A 91 -5.42 10.58 3.43
C ILE A 91 -4.68 11.93 3.38
N GLY A 92 -3.37 11.94 3.67
CA GLY A 92 -2.57 13.16 3.69
C GLY A 92 -2.81 14.03 4.93
N GLU A 93 -3.30 13.44 6.02
CA GLU A 93 -3.31 14.13 7.31
C GLU A 93 -1.86 14.42 7.72
N GLY A 94 -1.57 15.69 7.99
CA GLY A 94 -0.25 16.10 8.46
C GLY A 94 0.13 15.34 9.73
N TRP A 95 1.41 15.01 9.86
CA TRP A 95 1.93 14.40 11.09
C TRP A 95 1.54 15.26 12.30
N GLU A 96 0.99 14.65 13.34
CA GLU A 96 0.77 15.34 14.59
C GLU A 96 2.12 15.80 15.16
N ASP A 97 2.22 17.08 15.50
CA ASP A 97 3.38 17.62 16.22
C ASP A 97 3.40 17.03 17.63
N VAL A 98 4.12 15.91 17.80
CA VAL A 98 4.37 15.33 19.11
C VAL A 98 5.53 16.09 19.74
N PRO A 99 5.33 16.79 20.89
CA PRO A 99 6.41 17.47 21.57
C PRO A 99 7.45 16.44 22.02
N LEU A 100 8.71 16.69 21.66
CA LEU A 100 9.82 15.86 22.12
C LEU A 100 9.91 15.95 23.66
N PRO A 101 10.11 14.82 24.36
CA PRO A 101 10.35 14.86 25.79
C PRO A 101 11.68 15.61 26.03
N PHE A 102 11.60 16.68 26.81
CA PHE A 102 12.77 17.40 27.33
C PHE A 102 13.53 16.52 28.34
#